data_AF-A0A9D5PR17-F1
#
_entry.id   AF-A0A9D5PR17-F1
#
_cell.length_a   1.000
_cell.length_b   1.000
_cell.length_c   1.000
_cell.angle_alpha   90.00
_cell.angle_beta   90.00
_cell.angle_gamma   90.00
#
_symmetry.space_group_name_H-M   'P 1'
#
loop_
_entity.id
_entity.type
_entity.pdbx_description
1 polymer ?
#
loop_
_entity_poly.entity_id
_entity_poly.type
_entity_poly.pdbx_seq_one_letter_code
_entity_poly.pdbx_strand_id
1 'polypeptide(L)'
;MNNTILLECENFSLSLDFQVFESDISYSSNTILSVSVSSEGFSASTTMDIDIKDIQTFCNELQKTYDSLKGEAKIQEPYGNQQYILFTGDKKGHIFVSGMLNSNGASGFWQELKFENCLDQTFLPQFLRKLTALSSKYTK
;
A
#
# COMPACT_ATOMS: atom_id res chain seq x y z
N MET A 1 -15.75 -3.69 10.76
CA MET A 1 -15.61 -4.48 9.53
C MET A 1 -14.12 -4.57 9.23
N ASN A 2 -13.56 -5.76 9.02
CA ASN A 2 -12.14 -5.86 8.62
C ASN A 2 -12.01 -5.30 7.20
N ASN A 3 -11.25 -4.23 7.05
CA ASN A 3 -10.93 -3.62 5.75
C ASN A 3 -9.60 -4.14 5.20
N THR A 4 -9.21 -5.36 5.61
CA THR A 4 -7.95 -5.96 5.23
C THR A 4 -7.97 -6.39 3.77
N ILE A 5 -7.02 -5.89 2.99
CA ILE A 5 -6.84 -6.19 1.58
C ILE A 5 -5.46 -6.82 1.41
N LEU A 6 -5.44 -7.95 0.72
CA LEU A 6 -4.29 -8.83 0.63
C LEU A 6 -3.88 -9.00 -0.84
N LEU A 7 -2.58 -8.85 -1.10
CA LEU A 7 -1.90 -9.24 -2.32
C LEU A 7 -0.97 -10.38 -1.98
N GLU A 8 -1.22 -11.56 -2.55
CA GLU A 8 -0.42 -12.77 -2.36
C GLU A 8 0.06 -13.28 -3.71
N CYS A 9 1.35 -13.58 -3.81
CA CYS A 9 1.99 -14.14 -4.98
C CYS A 9 3.15 -15.02 -4.52
N GLU A 10 3.05 -16.34 -4.70
CA GLU A 10 4.11 -17.30 -4.36
C GLU A 10 4.64 -17.09 -2.93
N ASN A 11 5.88 -16.60 -2.79
CA ASN A 11 6.54 -16.37 -1.50
C ASN A 11 6.35 -14.95 -0.95
N PHE A 12 5.61 -14.09 -1.65
CA PHE A 12 5.34 -12.70 -1.29
C PHE A 12 3.90 -12.50 -0.81
N SER A 13 3.75 -11.78 0.30
CA SER A 13 2.46 -11.24 0.73
C SER A 13 2.58 -9.79 1.19
N LEU A 14 1.58 -8.99 0.80
CA LEU A 14 1.37 -7.63 1.27
C LEU A 14 -0.07 -7.50 1.76
N SER A 15 -0.23 -7.16 3.03
CA SER A 15 -1.51 -6.91 3.68
C SER A 15 -1.64 -5.44 4.04
N LEU A 16 -2.77 -4.84 3.65
CA LEU A 16 -3.14 -3.47 3.94
C LEU A 16 -4.45 -3.48 4.74
N ASP A 17 -4.45 -3.00 5.97
CA ASP A 17 -5.64 -2.87 6.79
C ASP A 17 -5.91 -1.40 7.15
N PHE A 18 -7.15 -0.97 6.92
CA PHE A 18 -7.52 0.44 6.96
C PHE A 18 -8.48 0.73 8.11
N GLN A 19 -8.03 1.56 9.03
CA GLN A 19 -8.86 2.17 10.06
C GLN A 19 -9.14 3.62 9.70
N VAL A 20 -10.29 3.87 9.09
CA VAL A 20 -10.75 5.22 8.68
C VAL A 20 -11.51 5.88 9.84
N PHE A 21 -11.11 7.09 10.19
CA PHE A 21 -11.75 7.93 11.19
C PHE A 21 -12.73 8.89 10.50
N GLU A 22 -13.99 8.47 10.35
CA GLU A 22 -15.00 9.23 9.59
C GLU A 22 -15.28 10.63 10.15
N SER A 23 -15.12 10.82 11.47
CA SER A 23 -15.21 12.13 12.11
C SER A 23 -14.17 13.12 11.60
N ASP A 24 -13.05 12.59 11.10
CA ASP A 24 -11.84 13.35 10.79
C ASP A 24 -11.62 13.47 9.28
N ILE A 25 -12.61 13.08 8.45
CA ILE A 25 -12.48 13.01 6.99
C ILE A 25 -12.20 14.36 6.30
N SER A 26 -12.45 15.46 7.01
CA SER A 26 -12.09 16.81 6.56
C SER A 26 -10.61 17.14 6.71
N TYR A 27 -9.86 16.36 7.51
CA TYR A 27 -8.43 16.52 7.72
C TYR A 27 -7.61 15.67 6.75
N SER A 28 -6.37 16.10 6.48
CA SER A 28 -5.42 15.46 5.56
C SER A 28 -4.70 14.23 6.13
N SER A 29 -5.13 13.73 7.30
CA SER A 29 -4.65 12.53 7.94
C SER A 29 -5.80 11.97 8.76
N ASN A 30 -6.54 11.05 8.16
CA ASN A 30 -7.83 10.57 8.67
C ASN A 30 -7.92 9.04 8.67
N THR A 31 -6.82 8.35 8.33
CA THR A 31 -6.78 6.91 8.23
C THR A 31 -5.45 6.38 8.76
N ILE A 32 -5.53 5.40 9.66
CA ILE A 32 -4.38 4.57 10.01
C ILE A 32 -4.35 3.38 9.05
N LEU A 33 -3.27 3.26 8.29
CA LEU A 33 -2.99 2.12 7.43
C LEU A 33 -1.99 1.19 8.12
N SER A 34 -2.46 0.03 8.55
CA SER A 34 -1.58 -1.05 9.00
C SER A 34 -1.05 -1.81 7.79
N VAL A 35 0.27 -1.87 7.66
CA VAL A 35 0.97 -2.56 6.57
C VAL A 35 1.69 -3.77 7.14
N SER A 36 1.54 -4.92 6.50
CA SER A 36 2.39 -6.09 6.76
C SER A 36 2.92 -6.65 5.45
N VAL A 37 4.22 -6.89 5.40
CA VAL A 37 4.91 -7.50 4.27
C VAL A 37 5.63 -8.76 4.73
N SER A 38 5.58 -9.81 3.92
CA SER A 38 6.39 -11.02 4.07
C SER A 38 6.94 -11.44 2.72
N SER A 39 8.24 -11.71 2.63
CA SER A 39 8.89 -12.25 1.44
C SER A 39 10.17 -12.98 1.80
N GLU A 40 10.38 -14.19 1.27
CA GLU A 40 11.65 -14.93 1.40
C GLU A 40 12.18 -15.05 2.85
N GLY A 41 11.27 -15.19 3.82
CA GLY A 41 11.61 -15.28 5.26
C GLY A 41 11.88 -13.94 5.96
N PHE A 42 11.82 -12.82 5.24
CA PHE A 42 11.81 -11.47 5.81
C PHE A 42 10.37 -11.00 5.99
N SER A 43 10.10 -10.34 7.11
CA SER A 43 8.79 -9.74 7.36
C SER A 43 8.89 -8.45 8.16
N ALA A 44 8.00 -7.51 7.90
CA ALA A 44 7.80 -6.34 8.76
C ALA A 44 6.32 -5.98 8.83
N SER A 45 5.94 -5.41 9.96
CA SER A 45 4.61 -4.84 10.18
C SER A 45 4.75 -3.47 10.82
N THR A 46 3.95 -2.51 10.36
CA THR A 46 3.97 -1.12 10.83
C THR A 46 2.63 -0.45 10.54
N THR A 47 2.50 0.79 10.98
CA THR A 47 1.38 1.68 10.66
C THR A 47 1.89 2.94 9.97
N MET A 48 1.10 3.42 9.02
CA MET A 48 1.27 4.71 8.35
C MET A 48 0.03 5.57 8.60
N ASP A 49 0.23 6.85 8.91
CA ASP A 49 -0.87 7.83 8.91
C ASP A 49 -1.05 8.38 7.50
N ILE A 50 -2.27 8.28 6.94
CA ILE A 50 -2.56 8.68 5.55
C ILE A 50 -3.94 9.37 5.43
N ASP A 51 -4.19 10.02 4.30
CA ASP A 51 -5.54 10.42 3.89
C ASP A 51 -6.19 9.28 3.08
N ILE A 52 -7.44 8.94 3.41
CA ILE A 52 -8.23 7.99 2.60
C ILE A 52 -8.39 8.43 1.14
N LYS A 53 -8.31 9.74 0.86
CA LYS A 53 -8.33 10.29 -0.50
C LYS A 53 -7.05 9.96 -1.28
N ASP A 54 -5.92 9.83 -0.61
CA ASP A 54 -4.67 9.43 -1.26
C ASP A 54 -4.75 7.98 -1.75
N ILE A 55 -5.53 7.13 -1.08
CA ILE A 55 -5.82 5.77 -1.56
C ILE A 55 -6.55 5.79 -2.90
N GLN A 56 -7.44 6.76 -3.12
CA GLN A 56 -8.11 6.88 -4.40
C GLN A 56 -7.13 7.28 -5.51
N THR A 57 -6.23 8.22 -5.24
CA THR A 57 -5.16 8.59 -6.18
C THR A 57 -4.28 7.38 -6.48
N PHE A 58 -3.85 6.66 -5.45
CA PHE A 58 -3.08 5.42 -5.59
C PHE A 58 -3.80 4.36 -6.43
N CYS A 59 -5.10 4.11 -6.21
CA CYS A 59 -5.89 3.18 -7.02
C CYS A 59 -5.91 3.59 -8.50
N ASN A 60 -6.09 4.88 -8.79
CA ASN A 60 -6.12 5.39 -10.16
C ASN A 60 -4.76 5.23 -10.85
N GLU A 61 -3.67 5.48 -10.13
CA GLU A 61 -2.30 5.28 -10.62
C GLU A 61 -1.97 3.80 -10.81
N LEU A 62 -2.41 2.95 -9.88
CA LEU A 62 -2.20 1.51 -9.96
C LEU A 62 -2.98 0.90 -11.12
N GLN A 63 -4.20 1.37 -11.37
CA GLN A 63 -4.99 1.00 -12.55
C GLN A 63 -4.26 1.39 -13.84
N LYS A 64 -3.74 2.63 -13.94
CA LYS A 64 -2.95 3.05 -15.11
C LYS A 64 -1.68 2.22 -15.28
N THR A 65 -0.99 1.90 -14.18
CA THR A 65 0.22 1.07 -14.19
C THR A 65 -0.11 -0.35 -14.65
N TYR A 66 -1.23 -0.92 -14.22
CA TYR A 66 -1.73 -2.21 -14.67
C TYR A 66 -2.12 -2.21 -16.16
N ASP A 67 -2.88 -1.21 -16.62
CA ASP A 67 -3.39 -1.15 -18.00
C ASP A 67 -2.27 -0.93 -19.02
N SER A 68 -1.26 -0.12 -18.64
CA SER A 68 -0.20 0.29 -19.56
C SER A 68 1.13 -0.42 -19.34
N LEU A 69 1.24 -1.18 -18.25
CA LEU A 69 2.47 -1.86 -17.80
C LEU A 69 3.66 -0.91 -17.66
N LYS A 70 3.41 0.37 -17.40
CA LYS A 70 4.41 1.41 -17.22
C LYS A 70 3.92 2.43 -16.21
N GLY A 71 4.86 3.22 -15.69
CA GLY A 71 4.58 4.22 -14.68
C GLY A 71 4.67 3.64 -13.28
N GLU A 72 4.20 4.44 -12.33
CA GLU A 72 4.30 4.15 -10.92
C GLU A 72 2.98 4.47 -10.21
N ALA A 73 2.71 3.72 -9.15
CA ALA A 73 1.67 4.01 -8.18
C ALA A 73 2.28 3.92 -6.79
N LYS A 74 2.21 5.02 -6.04
CA LYS A 74 2.88 5.12 -4.74
C LYS A 74 1.87 5.49 -3.67
N ILE A 75 1.94 4.77 -2.56
CA ILE A 75 1.37 5.23 -1.30
C ILE A 75 2.52 5.55 -0.36
N GLN A 76 2.46 6.74 0.25
CA GLN A 76 3.52 7.23 1.11
C GLN A 76 2.90 7.98 2.29
N GLU A 77 3.48 7.75 3.47
CA GLU A 77 3.20 8.54 4.66
C GLU A 77 3.60 10.02 4.41
N PRO A 78 2.67 10.98 4.49
CA PRO A 78 2.91 12.38 4.15
C PRO A 78 3.82 13.09 5.15
N TYR A 79 3.80 12.66 6.41
CA TYR A 79 4.60 13.20 7.51
C TYR A 79 5.39 12.08 8.18
N GLY A 80 6.33 12.42 9.06
CA GLY A 80 7.08 11.41 9.81
C GLY A 80 8.19 10.74 9.00
N ASN A 81 8.21 9.40 8.99
CA ASN A 81 9.38 8.62 8.56
C ASN A 81 9.35 8.24 7.07
N GLN A 82 8.40 8.82 6.32
CA GLN A 82 8.27 8.68 4.87
C GLN A 82 8.20 7.22 4.41
N GLN A 83 7.53 6.39 5.20
CA GLN A 83 7.25 5.00 4.84
C GLN A 83 6.47 4.97 3.53
N TYR A 84 6.78 4.01 2.67
CA TYR A 84 6.10 3.91 1.38
C TYR A 84 6.00 2.50 0.84
N ILE A 85 5.02 2.31 -0.03
CA ILE A 85 4.88 1.16 -0.93
C ILE A 85 4.74 1.71 -2.35
N LEU A 86 5.48 1.13 -3.28
CA LEU A 86 5.61 1.57 -4.66
C LEU A 86 5.40 0.39 -5.60
N PHE A 87 4.49 0.56 -6.54
CA PHE A 87 4.25 -0.36 -7.64
C PHE A 87 4.80 0.25 -8.93
N THR A 88 5.60 -0.47 -9.70
CA THR A 88 6.09 -0.02 -11.02
C THR A 88 5.91 -1.08 -12.09
N GLY A 89 5.55 -0.67 -13.30
CA GLY A 89 5.39 -1.57 -14.44
C GLY A 89 6.66 -1.68 -15.30
N ASP A 90 6.96 -2.89 -15.80
CA ASP A 90 8.19 -3.19 -16.56
C ASP A 90 8.04 -3.21 -18.09
N LYS A 91 6.83 -2.94 -18.60
CA LYS A 91 6.38 -3.02 -20.01
C LYS A 91 6.32 -4.44 -20.59
N LYS A 92 6.63 -5.48 -19.83
CA LYS A 92 6.67 -6.88 -20.26
C LYS A 92 5.67 -7.77 -19.53
N GLY A 93 4.82 -7.20 -18.70
CA GLY A 93 3.76 -7.91 -17.98
C GLY A 93 4.06 -8.16 -16.51
N HIS A 94 5.20 -7.67 -16.01
CA HIS A 94 5.52 -7.74 -14.60
C HIS A 94 5.30 -6.41 -13.90
N ILE A 95 4.89 -6.51 -12.65
CA ILE A 95 4.80 -5.39 -11.72
C ILE A 95 5.80 -5.62 -10.60
N PHE A 96 6.66 -4.63 -10.38
CA PHE A 96 7.55 -4.60 -9.23
C PHE A 96 6.83 -3.95 -8.06
N VAL A 97 6.90 -4.56 -6.88
CA VAL A 97 6.39 -4.03 -5.63
C VAL A 97 7.56 -3.83 -4.68
N SER A 98 7.82 -2.58 -4.33
CA SER A 98 8.92 -2.20 -3.44
C SER A 98 8.44 -1.30 -2.32
N GLY A 99 9.23 -1.16 -1.27
CA GLY A 99 8.87 -0.29 -0.17
C GLY A 99 9.93 -0.15 0.89
N MET A 100 9.69 0.80 1.80
CA MET A 100 10.49 1.05 2.98
C MET A 100 9.56 1.22 4.17
N LEU A 101 9.67 0.32 5.14
CA LEU A 101 8.88 0.29 6.37
C LEU A 101 9.78 0.52 7.57
N ASN A 102 9.28 1.17 8.62
CA ASN A 102 10.02 1.34 9.86
C ASN A 102 9.16 1.15 11.11
N SER A 103 9.81 0.92 12.26
CA SER A 103 9.15 0.59 13.53
C SER A 103 8.56 1.79 14.28
N ASN A 104 8.49 2.99 13.67
CA ASN A 104 8.07 4.25 14.29
C ASN A 104 8.81 4.65 15.59
N GLY A 105 9.87 3.92 15.98
CA GLY A 105 10.75 4.29 17.08
C GLY A 105 10.12 4.24 18.48
N ALA A 106 8.96 3.62 18.67
CA ALA A 106 8.15 3.74 19.90
C ALA A 106 8.88 3.37 21.20
N SER A 107 9.85 2.45 21.13
CA SER A 107 10.67 2.03 22.27
C SER A 107 12.03 2.74 22.35
N GLY A 108 12.21 3.85 21.62
CA GLY A 108 13.49 4.55 21.49
C GLY A 108 14.48 3.91 20.51
N PHE A 109 14.09 2.82 19.84
CA PHE A 109 14.92 2.10 18.87
C PHE A 109 14.26 2.04 17.50
N TRP A 110 15.07 2.28 16.47
CA TRP A 110 14.63 2.33 15.08
C TRP A 110 14.99 1.05 14.35
N GLN A 111 14.03 0.48 13.64
CA GLN A 111 14.21 -0.62 12.71
C GLN A 111 13.67 -0.17 11.35
N GLU A 112 14.34 -0.58 10.27
CA GLU A 112 13.93 -0.32 8.89
C GLU A 112 14.00 -1.63 8.10
N LEU A 113 12.97 -1.89 7.29
CA LEU A 113 12.98 -2.93 6.27
C LEU A 113 12.76 -2.30 4.90
N LYS A 114 13.70 -2.55 3.98
CA LYS A 114 13.53 -2.29 2.54
C LYS A 114 13.26 -3.61 1.83
N PHE A 115 12.29 -3.60 0.93
CA PHE A 115 11.93 -4.79 0.18
C PHE A 115 11.65 -4.47 -1.29
N GLU A 116 11.79 -5.48 -2.13
CA GLU A 116 11.44 -5.47 -3.54
C GLU A 116 10.97 -6.88 -3.92
N ASN A 117 9.92 -6.96 -4.72
CA ASN A 117 9.37 -8.20 -5.28
C ASN A 117 8.91 -7.95 -6.71
N CYS A 118 8.92 -9.00 -7.51
CA CYS A 118 8.39 -9.00 -8.87
C CYS A 118 7.23 -9.98 -8.92
N LEU A 119 6.09 -9.55 -9.48
CA LEU A 119 4.92 -10.40 -9.66
C LEU A 119 4.32 -10.23 -11.06
N ASP A 120 3.70 -11.28 -11.55
CA ASP A 120 2.92 -11.22 -12.79
C ASP A 120 1.69 -10.31 -12.60
N GLN A 121 1.36 -9.51 -13.62
CA GLN A 121 0.25 -8.57 -13.53
C GLN A 121 -1.10 -9.24 -13.18
N THR A 122 -1.27 -10.54 -13.42
CA THR A 122 -2.51 -11.28 -13.16
C THR A 122 -2.87 -11.39 -11.67
N PHE A 123 -1.95 -11.10 -10.75
CA PHE A 123 -2.22 -11.06 -9.31
C PHE A 123 -2.88 -9.74 -8.85
N LEU A 124 -2.78 -8.65 -9.63
CA LEU A 124 -3.31 -7.33 -9.23
C LEU A 124 -4.83 -7.13 -9.31
N PRO A 125 -5.60 -7.71 -10.26
CA PRO A 125 -6.99 -7.32 -10.48
C PRO A 125 -7.88 -7.45 -9.25
N GLN A 126 -7.73 -8.52 -8.46
CA GLN A 126 -8.53 -8.70 -7.25
C GLN A 126 -8.12 -7.71 -6.15
N PHE A 127 -6.83 -7.47 -5.98
CA PHE A 127 -6.29 -6.51 -5.02
C PHE A 127 -6.76 -5.09 -5.33
N LEU A 128 -6.59 -4.65 -6.58
CA LEU A 128 -7.02 -3.34 -7.06
C LEU A 128 -8.54 -3.15 -6.94
N ARG A 129 -9.34 -4.16 -7.30
CA ARG A 129 -10.80 -4.09 -7.16
C ARG A 129 -11.23 -3.86 -5.70
N LYS A 130 -10.59 -4.53 -4.74
CA LYS A 130 -10.89 -4.35 -3.31
C LYS A 130 -10.49 -2.95 -2.83
N LEU A 131 -9.32 -2.46 -3.23
CA LEU A 131 -8.87 -1.11 -2.87
C LEU A 131 -9.81 -0.03 -3.42
N THR A 132 -10.19 -0.13 -4.70
CA THR A 132 -11.13 0.80 -5.33
C THR A 132 -12.52 0.75 -4.66
N ALA A 133 -12.99 -0.43 -4.27
CA ALA A 133 -14.26 -0.58 -3.55
C ALA A 133 -14.21 0.01 -2.13
N LEU A 134 -13.03 0.05 -1.49
CA LEU A 134 -12.84 0.73 -0.22
C LEU A 134 -12.82 2.25 -0.41
N SER A 135 -11.97 2.76 -1.29
CA SER A 135 -11.76 4.21 -1.47
C SER A 135 -13.01 4.93 -1.99
N SER A 136 -13.81 4.25 -2.83
CA SER A 136 -15.05 4.82 -3.39
C SER A 136 -16.14 5.13 -2.33
N LYS A 137 -16.05 4.54 -1.14
CA LYS A 137 -16.96 4.87 -0.03
C LYS A 137 -16.78 6.29 0.49
N TYR A 138 -15.62 6.89 0.23
CA TYR A 138 -15.18 8.16 0.80
C TYR A 138 -15.04 9.27 -0.26
N THR A 139 -15.61 9.06 -1.45
CA THR A 139 -15.56 9.99 -2.60
C THR A 139 -16.78 10.93 -2.67
N LYS A 140 -17.40 11.29 -1.54
CA LYS A 140 -18.52 12.26 -1.52
C LYS A 140 -18.08 13.64 -1.07
#